data_AF-A0A418GPV5-F1
#
_entry.id   AF-A0A418GPV5-F1
#
_cell.length_a   1.000
_cell.length_b   1.000
_cell.length_c   1.000
_cell.angle_alpha   90.00
_cell.angle_beta   90.00
_cell.angle_gamma   90.00
#
_symmetry.space_group_name_H-M   'P 1'
#
loop_
_entity.id
_entity.type
_entity.pdbx_description
1 polymer ?
#
loop_
_entity_poly.entity_id
_entity_poly.type
_entity_poly.pdbx_seq_one_letter_code
_entity_poly.pdbx_strand_id
1 'polypeptide(L)'
;IDVLIPAGTRVSASDSVIFATDTDVVLKAGLLLVNVTSTCTEPGTAGNGWQPAQVSQLLDEIDNVDLLVSNLTASSGGSEQEDDDRLRERIRLAPESFTNAGSRGAYRFHAMQAHPNIVDVAVLSPVPGTVDLYPLLSTGLPDGGVLTLVESFCSDEKVRPLTDTVRAKTPVKVDYTIEARITIYRDQDARSVKDAANSAIQNWVASRAATLGRDIVPSQIISALSVSGVYQVELVTPAL
;
A
#
# COMPACT_ATOMS: atom_id res chain seq x y z
N ILE A 1 18.93 -29.69 21.87
CA ILE A 1 20.04 -29.25 21.01
C ILE A 1 19.66 -27.90 20.41
N ASP A 2 20.64 -27.03 20.18
CA ASP A 2 20.39 -25.83 19.36
C ASP A 2 20.37 -26.29 17.89
N VAL A 3 19.43 -25.76 17.10
CA VAL A 3 19.33 -26.04 15.66
C VAL A 3 19.47 -24.73 14.91
N LEU A 4 20.41 -24.66 13.96
CA LEU A 4 20.61 -23.49 13.12
C LEU A 4 19.76 -23.63 11.86
N ILE A 5 18.91 -22.64 11.61
CA ILE A 5 18.16 -22.47 10.37
C ILE A 5 18.89 -21.37 9.59
N PRO A 6 19.63 -21.72 8.53
CA PRO A 6 20.38 -20.73 7.76
C PRO A 6 19.45 -19.79 6.98
N ALA A 7 19.92 -18.58 6.70
CA ALA A 7 19.34 -17.70 5.70
C ALA A 7 19.28 -18.42 4.35
N GLY A 8 18.21 -18.19 3.60
CA GLY A 8 17.97 -18.86 2.32
C GLY A 8 17.25 -20.20 2.42
N THR A 9 16.91 -20.68 3.63
CA THR A 9 16.12 -21.91 3.81
C THR A 9 14.76 -21.77 3.12
N ARG A 10 14.43 -22.73 2.27
CA ARG A 10 13.27 -22.66 1.37
C ARG A 10 12.02 -23.34 1.92
N VAL A 11 10.89 -22.64 1.79
CA VAL A 11 9.56 -23.09 2.19
C VAL A 11 8.57 -22.77 1.08
N SER A 12 7.70 -23.69 0.71
CA SER A 12 6.69 -23.49 -0.33
C SER A 12 5.28 -23.31 0.21
N ALA A 13 4.50 -22.54 -0.54
CA ALA A 13 3.05 -22.41 -0.38
C ALA A 13 2.27 -23.25 -1.41
N SER A 14 2.89 -23.47 -2.58
CA SER A 14 2.43 -24.34 -3.65
C SER A 14 3.64 -24.85 -4.44
N ASP A 15 3.40 -25.69 -5.45
CA ASP A 15 4.47 -26.21 -6.32
C ASP A 15 5.30 -25.12 -7.02
N SER A 16 4.78 -23.89 -7.14
CA SER A 16 5.41 -22.80 -7.88
C SER A 16 5.79 -21.58 -7.02
N VAL A 17 5.33 -21.49 -5.76
CA VAL A 17 5.61 -20.33 -4.91
C VAL A 17 6.49 -20.73 -3.74
N ILE A 18 7.73 -20.25 -3.77
CA ILE A 18 8.78 -20.55 -2.82
C ILE A 18 9.20 -19.27 -2.10
N PHE A 19 9.38 -19.37 -0.79
CA PHE A 19 9.91 -18.34 0.08
C PHE A 19 11.25 -18.80 0.65
N ALA A 20 12.15 -17.85 0.90
CA ALA A 20 13.45 -18.09 1.51
C ALA A 20 13.59 -17.24 2.77
N THR A 21 14.15 -17.79 3.85
CA THR A 21 14.42 -17.05 5.10
C THR A 21 15.41 -15.91 4.87
N ASP A 22 15.16 -14.74 5.46
CA ASP A 22 15.98 -13.54 5.20
C ASP A 22 17.28 -13.53 6.01
N THR A 23 17.29 -14.18 7.17
CA THR A 23 18.40 -14.17 8.12
C THR A 23 18.59 -15.54 8.77
N ASP A 24 19.80 -15.77 9.27
CA ASP A 24 20.10 -16.93 10.10
C ASP A 24 19.30 -16.84 11.40
N VAL A 25 18.67 -17.94 11.80
CA VAL A 25 17.96 -18.03 13.07
C VAL A 25 18.29 -19.32 13.79
N VAL A 26 18.43 -19.27 15.11
CA VAL A 26 18.75 -20.45 15.93
C VAL A 26 17.55 -20.81 16.79
N LEU A 27 17.02 -22.01 16.60
CA LEU A 27 16.08 -22.62 17.54
C LEU A 27 16.88 -23.12 18.75
N LYS A 28 16.80 -22.38 19.86
CA LYS A 28 17.54 -22.70 21.09
C LYS A 28 17.00 -23.95 21.78
N ALA A 29 17.91 -24.72 22.38
CA ALA A 29 17.57 -25.91 23.15
C ALA A 29 16.53 -25.58 24.23
N GLY A 30 15.41 -26.31 24.22
CA GLY A 30 14.30 -26.11 25.16
C GLY A 30 13.18 -25.20 24.64
N LEU A 31 13.37 -24.51 23.50
CA LEU A 31 12.29 -23.84 22.80
C LEU A 31 11.64 -24.77 21.78
N LEU A 32 10.34 -24.58 21.54
CA LEU A 32 9.54 -25.37 20.60
C LEU A 32 9.22 -24.62 19.30
N LEU A 33 9.46 -23.31 19.26
CA LEU A 33 9.20 -22.48 18.10
C LEU A 33 10.23 -21.36 18.00
N VAL A 34 10.47 -20.92 16.77
CA VAL A 34 11.25 -19.72 16.46
C VAL A 34 10.62 -19.04 15.24
N ASN A 35 10.60 -17.71 15.24
CA ASN A 35 10.05 -16.92 14.15
C ASN A 35 11.18 -16.29 13.33
N VAL A 36 11.00 -16.27 12.02
CA VAL A 36 11.92 -15.63 11.07
C VAL A 36 11.11 -15.06 9.93
N THR A 37 11.58 -13.96 9.34
CA THR A 37 10.97 -13.39 8.14
C THR A 37 11.47 -14.13 6.90
N SER A 38 10.65 -14.15 5.86
CA SER A 38 10.99 -14.81 4.61
C SER A 38 10.44 -14.04 3.42
N THR A 39 11.21 -14.01 2.34
CA THR A 39 10.87 -13.32 1.09
C THR A 39 10.60 -14.32 -0.02
N CYS A 40 9.60 -14.05 -0.87
CA CYS A 40 9.32 -14.86 -2.05
C CYS A 40 10.53 -14.82 -3.00
N THR A 41 10.95 -15.99 -3.50
CA THR A 41 12.12 -16.09 -4.38
C THR A 41 11.84 -15.56 -5.78
N GLU A 42 10.57 -15.55 -6.19
CA GLU A 42 10.12 -14.93 -7.44
C GLU A 42 9.68 -13.48 -7.18
N PRO A 43 10.22 -12.50 -7.93
CA PRO A 43 9.72 -11.14 -7.87
C PRO A 43 8.30 -11.06 -8.43
N GLY A 44 7.55 -10.04 -8.03
CA GLY A 44 6.18 -9.83 -8.49
C GLY A 44 5.15 -10.08 -7.39
N THR A 45 3.90 -10.31 -7.81
CA THR A 45 2.75 -10.42 -6.92
C THR A 45 2.38 -11.86 -6.54
N ALA A 46 3.01 -12.87 -7.14
CA ALA A 46 2.69 -14.30 -6.91
C ALA A 46 2.87 -14.76 -5.45
N GLY A 47 3.81 -14.13 -4.73
CA GLY A 47 4.05 -14.38 -3.31
C GLY A 47 3.06 -13.72 -2.36
N ASN A 48 2.05 -12.97 -2.84
CA ASN A 48 1.11 -12.24 -1.97
C ASN A 48 -0.16 -13.04 -1.65
N GLY A 49 -0.77 -12.74 -0.51
CA GLY A 49 -2.12 -13.18 -0.15
C GLY A 49 -2.23 -14.59 0.43
N TRP A 50 -1.10 -15.27 0.66
CA TRP A 50 -1.08 -16.60 1.27
C TRP A 50 -1.45 -16.48 2.75
N GLN A 51 -2.63 -16.97 3.10
CA GLN A 51 -3.20 -16.90 4.44
C GLN A 51 -2.37 -17.69 5.46
N PRO A 52 -2.53 -17.44 6.77
CA PRO A 52 -1.84 -18.20 7.81
C PRO A 52 -1.98 -19.72 7.59
N ALA A 53 -0.88 -20.44 7.81
CA ALA A 53 -0.73 -21.88 7.56
C ALA A 53 -0.81 -22.36 6.11
N GLN A 54 -0.85 -21.47 5.11
CA GLN A 54 -0.76 -21.88 3.70
C GLN A 54 0.67 -21.99 3.18
N VAL A 55 1.64 -21.31 3.79
CA VAL A 55 3.08 -21.48 3.51
C VAL A 55 3.62 -22.48 4.53
N SER A 56 3.60 -23.77 4.20
CA SER A 56 3.76 -24.83 5.20
C SER A 56 4.68 -25.99 4.81
N GLN A 57 5.17 -26.03 3.58
CA GLN A 57 6.00 -27.14 3.13
C GLN A 57 7.48 -26.74 3.15
N LEU A 58 8.26 -27.32 4.06
CA LEU A 58 9.71 -27.16 4.09
C LEU A 58 10.35 -27.93 2.93
N LEU A 59 11.22 -27.27 2.16
CA LEU A 59 11.88 -27.87 0.99
C LEU A 59 13.33 -28.30 1.28
N ASP A 60 13.98 -27.67 2.25
CA ASP A 60 15.37 -27.94 2.61
C ASP A 60 15.46 -28.76 3.89
N GLU A 61 16.40 -29.71 3.93
CA GLU A 61 16.69 -30.49 5.13
C GLU A 61 17.60 -29.71 6.09
N ILE A 62 17.25 -29.69 7.38
CA ILE A 62 17.99 -28.95 8.41
C ILE A 62 18.43 -29.91 9.51
N ASP A 63 19.73 -30.17 9.60
CA ASP A 63 20.37 -30.95 10.66
C ASP A 63 19.72 -32.32 10.97
N ASN A 64 19.04 -32.96 10.00
CA ASN A 64 18.22 -34.17 10.18
C ASN A 64 17.14 -34.04 11.27
N VAL A 65 16.59 -32.84 11.49
CA VAL A 65 15.52 -32.57 12.46
C VAL A 65 14.20 -32.40 11.72
N ASP A 66 13.16 -33.10 12.19
CA ASP A 66 11.79 -32.92 11.69
C ASP A 66 11.22 -31.59 12.21
N LEU A 67 11.14 -30.60 11.33
CA LEU A 67 10.58 -29.28 11.62
C LEU A 67 9.24 -29.10 10.90
N LEU A 68 8.29 -28.48 11.60
CA LEU A 68 7.05 -27.99 11.00
C LEU A 68 7.19 -26.49 10.73
N VAL A 69 6.78 -26.06 9.55
CA VAL A 69 6.81 -24.65 9.14
C VAL A 69 5.39 -24.18 8.85
N SER A 70 5.10 -22.94 9.21
CA SER A 70 3.84 -22.27 8.93
C SER A 70 4.05 -20.77 8.96
N ASN A 71 3.53 -20.04 7.98
CA ASN A 71 3.40 -18.59 8.09
C ASN A 71 2.36 -18.21 9.15
N LEU A 72 2.65 -17.14 9.91
CA LEU A 72 1.79 -16.63 10.98
C LEU A 72 0.78 -15.58 10.49
N THR A 73 1.15 -14.86 9.43
CA THR A 73 0.35 -13.77 8.84
C THR A 73 0.20 -13.99 7.35
N ALA A 74 -0.78 -13.31 6.75
CA ALA A 74 -0.90 -13.29 5.30
C ALA A 74 0.38 -12.73 4.68
N SER A 75 0.91 -13.38 3.64
CA SER A 75 2.08 -12.87 2.92
C SER A 75 1.72 -11.61 2.13
N SER A 76 2.65 -10.66 2.04
CA SER A 76 2.45 -9.39 1.37
C SER A 76 3.78 -8.73 1.01
N GLY A 77 3.71 -7.55 0.36
CA GLY A 77 4.90 -6.76 -0.03
C GLY A 77 5.45 -7.05 -1.42
N GLY A 78 4.94 -8.06 -2.12
CA GLY A 78 5.23 -8.30 -3.53
C GLY A 78 4.55 -7.28 -4.45
N SER A 79 5.18 -6.97 -5.57
CA SER A 79 4.71 -5.94 -6.51
C SER A 79 5.28 -6.17 -7.90
N GLU A 80 4.53 -5.76 -8.91
CA GLU A 80 5.03 -5.70 -10.28
C GLU A 80 5.99 -4.52 -10.50
N GLN A 81 6.60 -4.50 -11.68
CA GLN A 81 7.47 -3.41 -12.12
C GLN A 81 6.74 -2.06 -12.10
N GLU A 82 7.47 -0.98 -11.78
CA GLU A 82 6.97 0.40 -11.82
C GLU A 82 6.44 0.75 -13.22
N ASP A 83 5.29 1.45 -13.28
CA ASP A 83 4.70 1.94 -14.52
C ASP A 83 5.30 3.29 -14.99
N ASP A 84 4.99 3.68 -16.23
CA ASP A 84 5.52 4.90 -16.86
C ASP A 84 5.09 6.20 -16.14
N ASP A 85 3.89 6.23 -15.57
CA ASP A 85 3.37 7.42 -14.89
C ASP A 85 4.08 7.63 -13.55
N ARG A 86 4.32 6.54 -12.82
CA ARG A 86 5.08 6.54 -11.58
C ARG A 86 6.56 6.84 -11.83
N LEU A 87 7.15 6.30 -12.89
CA LEU A 87 8.50 6.67 -13.34
C LEU A 87 8.61 8.17 -13.62
N ARG A 88 7.63 8.75 -14.32
CA ARG A 88 7.60 10.19 -14.62
C ARG A 88 7.52 11.04 -13.36
N GLU A 89 6.67 10.65 -12.41
CA GLU A 89 6.54 11.35 -11.13
C GLU A 89 7.82 11.27 -10.30
N ARG A 90 8.48 10.11 -10.27
CA ARG A 90 9.77 9.93 -9.59
C ARG A 90 10.84 10.85 -10.16
N ILE A 91 10.93 10.98 -11.48
CA ILE A 91 11.86 11.92 -12.14
C ILE A 91 11.54 13.37 -11.74
N ARG A 92 10.26 13.74 -11.69
CA ARG A 92 9.83 15.10 -11.29
C ARG A 92 10.19 15.42 -9.84
N LEU A 93 10.09 14.44 -8.94
CA LEU A 93 10.40 14.60 -7.52
C LEU A 93 11.89 14.45 -7.19
N ALA A 94 12.69 13.85 -8.08
CA ALA A 94 14.11 13.60 -7.83
C ALA A 94 14.92 14.84 -7.35
N PRO A 95 14.66 16.07 -7.83
CA PRO A 95 15.35 17.26 -7.32
C PRO A 95 15.14 17.50 -5.81
N GLU A 96 14.02 17.07 -5.24
CA GLU A 96 13.76 17.21 -3.80
C GLU A 96 14.74 16.40 -2.94
N SER A 97 15.33 15.33 -3.49
CA SER A 97 16.32 14.51 -2.78
C SER A 97 17.62 15.24 -2.43
N PHE A 98 17.92 16.35 -3.10
CA PHE A 98 19.13 17.13 -2.85
C PHE A 98 18.97 18.15 -1.72
N THR A 99 17.84 18.15 -1.01
CA THR A 99 17.66 19.04 0.13
C THR A 99 18.51 18.59 1.32
N ASN A 100 19.15 19.56 1.97
CA ASN A 100 19.97 19.30 3.15
C ASN A 100 19.17 19.34 4.47
N ALA A 101 17.92 19.83 4.42
CA ALA A 101 17.13 20.17 5.60
C ALA A 101 15.81 19.38 5.73
N GLY A 102 15.65 18.28 4.99
CA GLY A 102 14.49 17.39 5.11
C GLY A 102 13.15 18.07 4.79
N SER A 103 12.99 18.61 3.57
CA SER A 103 11.72 19.19 3.13
C SER A 103 10.60 18.14 3.10
N ARG A 104 9.34 18.60 3.12
CA ARG A 104 8.18 17.71 2.89
C ARG A 104 8.31 16.96 1.55
N GLY A 105 8.82 17.62 0.52
CA GLY A 105 9.04 17.02 -0.80
C GLY A 105 10.09 15.89 -0.77
N ALA A 106 11.16 16.06 -0.01
CA ALA A 106 12.21 15.05 0.12
C ALA A 106 11.71 13.80 0.84
N TYR A 107 11.04 13.98 1.98
CA TYR A 107 10.43 12.85 2.68
C TYR A 107 9.40 12.12 1.82
N ARG A 108 8.58 12.87 1.06
CA ARG A 108 7.66 12.27 0.09
C ARG A 108 8.42 11.47 -0.97
N PHE A 109 9.48 12.01 -1.55
CA PHE A 109 10.31 11.33 -2.55
C PHE A 109 10.94 10.04 -2.02
N HIS A 110 11.54 10.07 -0.83
CA HIS A 110 12.14 8.89 -0.22
C HIS A 110 11.09 7.84 0.14
N ALA A 111 9.97 8.26 0.74
CA ALA A 111 8.88 7.34 1.09
C ALA A 111 8.26 6.67 -0.15
N MET A 112 8.07 7.40 -1.25
CA MET A 112 7.58 6.86 -2.53
C MET A 112 8.51 5.80 -3.13
N GLN A 113 9.81 5.85 -2.83
CA GLN A 113 10.80 4.86 -3.31
C GLN A 113 10.89 3.61 -2.43
N ALA A 114 10.44 3.68 -1.18
CA ALA A 114 10.53 2.56 -0.27
C ALA A 114 9.75 1.34 -0.78
N HIS A 115 8.62 1.54 -1.47
CA HIS A 115 7.84 0.44 -2.01
C HIS A 115 7.12 0.79 -3.34
N PRO A 116 7.14 -0.09 -4.35
CA PRO A 116 6.58 0.16 -5.67
C PRO A 116 5.06 0.40 -5.72
N ASN A 117 4.28 -0.25 -4.86
CA ASN A 117 2.85 -0.02 -4.80
C ASN A 117 2.45 1.32 -4.16
N ILE A 118 3.38 2.12 -3.63
CA ILE A 118 3.05 3.42 -3.05
C ILE A 118 2.73 4.42 -4.18
N VAL A 119 1.50 4.95 -4.13
CA VAL A 119 0.97 5.92 -5.12
C VAL A 119 0.96 7.35 -4.58
N ASP A 120 0.87 7.53 -3.27
CA ASP A 120 0.94 8.83 -2.63
C ASP A 120 1.45 8.72 -1.20
N VAL A 121 2.04 9.81 -0.69
CA VAL A 121 2.49 9.90 0.71
C VAL A 121 2.18 11.30 1.23
N ALA A 122 1.40 11.38 2.30
CA ALA A 122 1.26 12.62 3.05
C ALA A 122 2.37 12.71 4.11
N VAL A 123 3.02 13.87 4.17
CA VAL A 123 4.10 14.15 5.13
C VAL A 123 3.62 15.23 6.08
N LEU A 124 3.56 14.94 7.36
CA LEU A 124 3.16 15.86 8.43
C LEU A 124 4.25 15.97 9.49
N SER A 125 4.33 17.11 10.16
CA SER A 125 5.19 17.31 11.32
C SER A 125 4.32 17.86 12.45
N PRO A 126 3.69 16.99 13.26
CA PRO A 126 2.78 17.43 14.31
C PRO A 126 3.51 18.14 15.46
N VAL A 127 4.79 17.81 15.66
CA VAL A 127 5.66 18.38 16.69
C VAL A 127 7.05 18.57 16.07
N PRO A 128 7.81 19.64 16.43
CA PRO A 128 9.15 19.86 15.90
C PRO A 128 10.07 18.63 16.06
N GLY A 129 10.84 18.32 15.00
CA GLY A 129 11.74 17.16 14.96
C GLY A 129 11.03 15.82 14.82
N THR A 130 9.72 15.78 14.58
CA THR A 130 8.99 14.54 14.23
C THR A 130 8.39 14.65 12.84
N VAL A 131 8.55 13.60 12.04
CA VAL A 131 8.01 13.49 10.68
C VAL A 131 7.13 12.24 10.61
N ASP A 132 5.82 12.46 10.50
CA ASP A 132 4.85 11.40 10.26
C ASP A 132 4.62 11.24 8.75
N LEU A 133 4.82 10.01 8.25
CA LEU A 133 4.59 9.60 6.88
C LEU A 133 3.33 8.75 6.80
N TYR A 134 2.42 9.10 5.91
CA TYR A 134 1.18 8.34 5.67
C TYR A 134 1.19 7.85 4.22
N PRO A 135 1.73 6.64 3.94
CA PRO A 135 1.75 6.09 2.59
C PRO A 135 0.38 5.52 2.20
N LEU A 136 -0.02 5.74 0.94
CA LEU A 136 -1.17 5.16 0.28
C LEU A 136 -0.70 4.21 -0.82
N LEU A 137 -1.28 3.01 -0.87
CA LEU A 137 -0.97 2.02 -1.90
C LEU A 137 -1.99 2.05 -3.04
N SER A 138 -1.59 1.59 -4.22
CA SER A 138 -2.50 1.32 -5.34
C SER A 138 -3.59 0.30 -4.99
N THR A 139 -3.31 -0.59 -4.03
CA THR A 139 -4.23 -1.60 -3.49
C THR A 139 -5.03 -1.12 -2.28
N GLY A 140 -4.83 0.13 -1.83
CA GLY A 140 -5.52 0.72 -0.67
C GLY A 140 -4.58 1.06 0.49
N LEU A 141 -4.96 0.67 1.71
CA LEU A 141 -4.19 0.99 2.91
C LEU A 141 -2.93 0.10 3.04
N PRO A 142 -1.80 0.65 3.54
CA PRO A 142 -0.60 -0.12 3.78
C PRO A 142 -0.77 -1.07 4.97
N ASP A 143 -0.14 -2.24 4.86
CA ASP A 143 0.01 -3.17 5.98
C ASP A 143 1.25 -2.82 6.83
N GLY A 144 1.46 -3.58 7.91
CA GLY A 144 2.60 -3.37 8.80
C GLY A 144 3.97 -3.60 8.14
N GLY A 145 4.04 -4.47 7.13
CA GLY A 145 5.28 -4.73 6.40
C GLY A 145 5.72 -3.52 5.59
N VAL A 146 4.80 -2.94 4.81
CA VAL A 146 5.08 -1.74 4.02
C VAL A 146 5.35 -0.53 4.92
N LEU A 147 4.65 -0.38 6.05
CA LEU A 147 4.93 0.69 7.01
C LEU A 147 6.35 0.57 7.58
N THR A 148 6.78 -0.64 7.95
CA THR A 148 8.14 -0.89 8.45
C THR A 148 9.20 -0.60 7.39
N LEU A 149 8.92 -0.93 6.12
CA LEU A 149 9.81 -0.64 5.01
C LEU A 149 9.96 0.86 4.77
N VAL A 150 8.84 1.61 4.78
CA VAL A 150 8.85 3.08 4.64
C VAL A 150 9.58 3.73 5.82
N GLU A 151 9.29 3.31 7.05
CA GLU A 151 9.93 3.85 8.24
C GLU A 151 11.44 3.59 8.24
N SER A 152 11.86 2.36 7.95
CA SER A 152 13.29 2.01 7.93
C SER A 152 14.05 2.75 6.82
N PHE A 153 13.49 2.80 5.61
CA PHE A 153 14.10 3.51 4.48
C PHE A 153 14.25 5.01 4.74
N CYS A 154 13.20 5.66 5.26
CA CYS A 154 13.23 7.08 5.55
C CYS A 154 13.99 7.44 6.83
N SER A 155 14.24 6.47 7.72
CA SER A 155 15.01 6.68 8.96
C SER A 155 16.53 6.52 8.77
N ASP A 156 16.97 6.07 7.60
CA ASP A 156 18.39 5.91 7.27
C ASP A 156 19.17 7.22 7.48
N GLU A 157 20.36 7.12 8.05
CA GLU A 157 21.23 8.26 8.38
C GLU A 157 21.56 9.13 7.17
N LYS A 158 21.60 8.56 5.96
CA LYS A 158 21.86 9.29 4.71
C LYS A 158 20.61 9.90 4.09
N VAL A 159 19.43 9.61 4.65
CA VAL A 159 18.13 10.07 4.14
C VAL A 159 17.54 11.17 5.01
N ARG A 160 17.51 10.99 6.33
CA ARG A 160 16.91 11.98 7.23
C ARG A 160 17.94 13.00 7.76
N PRO A 161 17.51 14.24 8.05
CA PRO A 161 18.26 15.13 8.93
C PRO A 161 18.46 14.52 10.32
N LEU A 162 19.58 14.89 10.95
CA LEU A 162 20.02 14.34 12.23
C LEU A 162 18.97 14.47 13.35
N THR A 163 18.23 15.59 13.36
CA THR A 163 17.28 15.94 14.43
C THR A 163 15.89 15.31 14.26
N ASP A 164 15.63 14.68 13.11
CA ASP A 164 14.28 14.22 12.78
C ASP A 164 14.05 12.79 13.26
N THR A 165 12.88 12.56 13.84
CA THR A 165 12.34 11.25 14.17
C THR A 165 11.24 10.92 13.18
N VAL A 166 11.48 9.94 12.32
CA VAL A 166 10.53 9.52 11.28
C VAL A 166 9.62 8.41 11.80
N ARG A 167 8.33 8.47 11.43
CA ARG A 167 7.33 7.46 11.79
C ARG A 167 6.43 7.18 10.60
N ALA A 168 6.25 5.92 10.23
CA ALA A 168 5.25 5.54 9.23
C ALA A 168 3.92 5.17 9.90
N LYS A 169 2.81 5.71 9.39
CA LYS A 169 1.47 5.51 9.96
C LYS A 169 0.45 5.19 8.86
N THR A 170 -0.54 4.37 9.19
CA THR A 170 -1.65 4.10 8.27
C THR A 170 -2.50 5.37 8.07
N PRO A 171 -2.82 5.75 6.83
CA PRO A 171 -3.82 6.79 6.56
C PRO A 171 -5.19 6.43 7.15
N VAL A 172 -5.95 7.44 7.57
CA VAL A 172 -7.32 7.23 8.07
C VAL A 172 -8.29 7.18 6.90
N LYS A 173 -9.00 6.06 6.76
CA LYS A 173 -10.10 5.94 5.80
C LYS A 173 -11.35 6.62 6.36
N VAL A 174 -11.94 7.51 5.58
CA VAL A 174 -13.21 8.19 5.90
C VAL A 174 -14.26 7.73 4.91
N ASP A 175 -15.26 7.00 5.40
CA ASP A 175 -16.38 6.55 4.59
C ASP A 175 -17.42 7.67 4.42
N TYR A 176 -18.02 7.75 3.25
CA TYR A 176 -19.08 8.70 2.93
C TYR A 176 -20.09 8.08 1.95
N THR A 177 -21.27 8.69 1.85
CA THR A 177 -22.33 8.24 0.95
C THR A 177 -22.66 9.36 -0.03
N ILE A 178 -22.85 8.97 -1.30
CA ILE A 178 -23.38 9.85 -2.34
C ILE A 178 -24.78 9.38 -2.68
N GLU A 179 -25.77 10.24 -2.41
CA GLU A 179 -27.14 10.05 -2.83
C GLU A 179 -27.56 11.25 -3.67
N ALA A 180 -28.07 11.00 -4.89
CA ALA A 180 -28.53 12.03 -5.79
C ALA A 180 -29.80 11.60 -6.53
N ARG A 181 -30.66 12.58 -6.82
CA ARG A 181 -31.82 12.42 -7.69
C ARG A 181 -31.50 13.06 -9.03
N ILE A 182 -31.73 12.32 -10.11
CA ILE A 182 -31.38 12.73 -11.47
C ILE A 182 -32.66 12.87 -12.27
N THR A 183 -32.89 14.07 -12.81
CA THR A 183 -33.92 14.33 -13.80
C THR A 183 -33.29 14.28 -15.18
N ILE A 184 -33.87 13.50 -16.09
CA ILE A 184 -33.37 13.30 -17.45
C ILE A 184 -34.25 14.03 -18.49
N TYR A 185 -33.71 14.28 -19.68
CA TYR A 185 -34.51 14.79 -20.80
C TYR A 185 -35.53 13.73 -21.28
N ARG A 186 -36.69 14.18 -21.78
CA ARG A 186 -37.84 13.31 -22.09
C ARG A 186 -37.58 12.29 -23.20
N ASP A 187 -36.64 12.58 -24.09
CA ASP A 187 -36.27 11.78 -25.26
C ASP A 187 -35.12 10.81 -24.99
N GLN A 188 -34.61 10.76 -23.76
CA GLN A 188 -33.48 9.93 -23.36
C GLN A 188 -33.92 8.61 -22.75
N ASP A 189 -33.13 7.56 -22.96
CA ASP A 189 -33.34 6.28 -22.30
C ASP A 189 -32.84 6.33 -20.85
N ALA A 190 -33.78 6.18 -19.91
CA ALA A 190 -33.50 6.32 -18.48
C ALA A 190 -32.44 5.34 -17.96
N ARG A 191 -32.41 4.11 -18.51
CA ARG A 191 -31.46 3.09 -18.11
C ARG A 191 -30.04 3.46 -18.55
N SER A 192 -29.88 3.83 -19.81
CA SER A 192 -28.60 4.23 -20.38
C SER A 192 -28.01 5.45 -19.67
N VAL A 193 -28.83 6.48 -19.39
CA VAL A 193 -28.37 7.67 -18.66
C VAL A 193 -27.98 7.32 -17.23
N LYS A 194 -28.74 6.45 -16.55
CA LYS A 194 -28.41 6.00 -15.19
C LYS A 194 -27.09 5.22 -15.16
N ASP A 195 -26.87 4.31 -16.10
CA ASP A 195 -25.63 3.53 -16.18
C ASP A 195 -24.42 4.42 -16.48
N ALA A 196 -24.58 5.44 -17.35
CA ALA A 196 -23.56 6.45 -17.61
C ALA A 196 -23.24 7.30 -16.38
N ALA A 197 -24.27 7.77 -15.66
CA ALA A 197 -24.11 8.56 -14.44
C ALA A 197 -23.42 7.75 -13.33
N ASN A 198 -23.81 6.47 -13.17
CA ASN A 198 -23.15 5.55 -12.24
C ASN A 198 -21.67 5.35 -12.60
N SER A 199 -21.35 5.14 -13.87
CA SER A 199 -19.97 4.97 -14.31
C SER A 199 -19.15 6.24 -14.05
N ALA A 200 -19.71 7.41 -14.37
CA ALA A 200 -19.04 8.70 -14.14
C ALA A 200 -18.76 8.96 -12.66
N ILE A 201 -19.72 8.67 -11.77
CA ILE A 201 -19.50 8.88 -10.33
C ILE A 201 -18.52 7.85 -9.75
N GLN A 202 -18.53 6.60 -10.20
CA GLN A 202 -17.55 5.60 -9.76
C GLN A 202 -16.13 5.99 -10.18
N ASN A 203 -15.94 6.50 -11.40
CA ASN A 203 -14.66 7.03 -11.86
C ASN A 203 -14.21 8.23 -11.02
N TRP A 204 -15.14 9.14 -10.69
CA TRP A 204 -14.86 10.27 -9.81
C TRP A 204 -14.43 9.78 -8.41
N VAL A 205 -15.14 8.83 -7.81
CA VAL A 205 -14.80 8.24 -6.50
C VAL A 205 -13.42 7.58 -6.53
N ALA A 206 -13.12 6.78 -7.57
CA ALA A 206 -11.82 6.16 -7.76
C ALA A 206 -10.69 7.20 -7.85
N SER A 207 -10.91 8.29 -8.59
CA SER A 207 -9.93 9.39 -8.69
C SER A 207 -9.66 10.10 -7.36
N ARG A 208 -10.66 10.16 -6.46
CA ARG A 208 -10.49 10.71 -5.11
C ARG A 208 -9.74 9.75 -4.21
N ALA A 209 -10.03 8.46 -4.30
CA ALA A 209 -9.36 7.42 -3.53
C ALA A 209 -7.90 7.21 -3.94
N ALA A 210 -7.50 7.63 -5.15
CA ALA A 210 -6.14 7.47 -5.66
C ALA A 210 -5.09 8.42 -5.03
N THR A 211 -5.52 9.48 -4.30
CA THR A 211 -4.60 10.43 -3.65
C THR A 211 -5.10 10.81 -2.26
N LEU A 212 -4.18 11.20 -1.38
CA LEU A 212 -4.53 11.57 0.00
C LEU A 212 -5.04 13.02 0.09
N GLY A 213 -5.85 13.28 1.12
CA GLY A 213 -6.22 14.64 1.51
C GLY A 213 -7.11 15.39 0.50
N ARG A 214 -7.86 14.67 -0.35
CA ARG A 214 -8.82 15.29 -1.28
C ARG A 214 -10.15 15.54 -0.58
N ASP A 215 -10.68 16.75 -0.76
CA ASP A 215 -12.02 17.09 -0.30
C ASP A 215 -13.10 16.43 -1.17
N ILE A 216 -14.21 16.05 -0.52
CA ILE A 216 -15.43 15.58 -1.17
C ILE A 216 -16.33 16.79 -1.42
N VAL A 217 -16.17 17.42 -2.59
CA VAL A 217 -16.83 18.69 -2.91
C VAL A 217 -18.19 18.43 -3.61
N PRO A 218 -19.34 18.86 -3.04
CA PRO A 218 -20.67 18.62 -3.61
C PRO A 218 -20.84 19.10 -5.05
N SER A 219 -20.30 20.26 -5.41
CA SER A 219 -20.39 20.80 -6.77
C SER A 219 -19.66 19.93 -7.81
N GLN A 220 -18.57 19.28 -7.42
CA GLN A 220 -17.85 18.35 -8.30
C GLN A 220 -18.60 17.03 -8.47
N ILE A 221 -19.33 16.58 -7.45
CA ILE A 221 -20.23 15.43 -7.54
C ILE A 221 -21.38 15.72 -8.51
N ILE A 222 -22.03 16.88 -8.36
CA ILE A 222 -23.08 17.35 -9.28
C ILE A 222 -22.54 17.40 -10.72
N SER A 223 -21.34 17.96 -10.92
CA SER A 223 -20.69 18.00 -12.23
C SER A 223 -20.41 16.60 -12.79
N ALA A 224 -19.93 15.66 -11.97
CA ALA A 224 -19.65 14.29 -12.41
C ALA A 224 -20.92 13.53 -12.81
N LEU A 225 -22.02 13.76 -12.09
CA LEU A 225 -23.33 13.17 -12.39
C LEU A 225 -24.05 13.83 -13.57
N SER A 226 -23.61 15.02 -14.00
CA SER A 226 -24.23 15.79 -15.09
C SER A 226 -23.76 15.29 -16.47
N VAL A 227 -23.96 13.99 -16.72
CA VAL A 227 -23.62 13.33 -17.98
C VAL A 227 -24.62 13.68 -19.10
N SER A 228 -24.30 13.31 -20.34
CA SER A 228 -25.22 13.51 -21.47
C SER A 228 -26.59 12.88 -21.19
N GLY A 229 -27.65 13.61 -21.48
CA GLY A 229 -29.04 13.19 -21.24
C GLY A 229 -29.60 13.55 -19.86
N VAL A 230 -28.76 14.06 -18.94
CA VAL A 230 -29.20 14.61 -17.66
C VAL A 230 -29.64 16.07 -17.82
N TYR A 231 -30.84 16.38 -17.33
CA TYR A 231 -31.36 17.74 -17.26
C TYR A 231 -30.96 18.44 -15.95
N GLN A 232 -31.12 17.75 -14.81
CA GLN A 232 -30.83 18.31 -13.49
C GLN A 232 -30.37 17.21 -12.53
N VAL A 233 -29.39 17.54 -11.69
CA VAL A 233 -28.95 16.71 -10.58
C VAL A 233 -29.29 17.42 -9.27
N GLU A 234 -30.02 16.75 -8.40
CA GLU A 234 -30.27 17.17 -7.03
C GLU A 234 -29.47 16.26 -6.09
N LEU A 235 -28.41 16.79 -5.50
CA LEU A 235 -27.60 16.05 -4.53
C LEU A 235 -28.29 16.04 -3.18
N VAL A 236 -28.53 14.84 -2.63
CA VAL A 236 -29.13 14.63 -1.31
C VAL A 236 -28.03 14.49 -0.26
N THR A 237 -26.98 13.71 -0.56
CA THR A 237 -25.79 13.58 0.29
C THR A 237 -24.51 13.49 -0.56
N PRO A 238 -23.36 14.05 -0.11
CA PRO A 238 -23.19 14.89 1.07
C PRO A 238 -23.92 16.24 0.92
N ALA A 239 -24.57 16.69 1.99
CA ALA A 239 -25.26 17.98 2.01
C ALA A 239 -24.26 19.14 1.97
N LEU A 240 -24.65 20.23 1.32
CA LEU A 240 -23.92 21.51 1.29
C LEU A 240 -24.00 22.24 2.63
#